data_AF-A0AB74H2J7-F1
#
_entry.id   AF-A0AB74H2J7-F1
#
_cell.length_a   1.000
_cell.length_b   1.000
_cell.length_c   1.000
_cell.angle_alpha   90.00
_cell.angle_beta   90.00
_cell.angle_gamma   90.00
#
_symmetry.space_group_name_H-M   'P 1'
#
loop_
_entity.id
_entity.type
_entity.pdbx_description
1 polymer ?
#
loop_
_entity_poly.entity_id
_entity_poly.type
_entity_poly.pdbx_seq_one_letter_code
_entity_poly.pdbx_strand_id
1 'polypeptide(L)' 'MVPSGLLFSYGADYEALGRQTARQAVKILKGKDVAKVPSEYPQNLKVVVNEDMAKELGIDVSSIKNNK' A
#
# COMPACT_ATOMS: atom_id res chain seq x y z
N MET A 1 -10.57 -1.66 -2.93
CA MET A 1 -11.76 -1.03 -2.32
C MET A 1 -11.54 -0.96 -0.82
N VAL A 2 -11.92 0.14 -0.16
CA VAL A 2 -11.86 0.24 1.30
C VAL A 2 -13.18 -0.33 1.87
N PRO A 3 -13.19 -1.07 3.00
CA PRO A 3 -14.42 -1.65 3.56
C PRO A 3 -15.52 -0.60 3.78
N SER A 4 -16.78 -1.03 3.66
CA SER A 4 -17.96 -0.18 3.75
C SER A 4 -17.93 0.69 5.01
N GLY A 5 -17.88 2.02 4.82
CA GLY A 5 -17.90 3.03 5.88
C GLY A 5 -16.68 3.96 5.93
N LEU A 6 -15.53 3.57 5.35
CA LEU A 6 -14.36 4.45 5.29
C LEU A 6 -14.39 5.34 4.02
N LEU A 7 -14.08 6.64 4.17
CA LEU A 7 -14.00 7.59 3.04
C LEU A 7 -12.75 7.38 2.18
N PHE A 8 -11.58 7.22 2.81
CA PHE A 8 -10.34 6.89 2.11
C PHE A 8 -9.35 6.21 3.06
N SER A 9 -8.38 5.50 2.49
CA SER A 9 -7.25 4.92 3.22
C SER A 9 -5.95 5.24 2.50
N TYR A 10 -4.91 5.56 3.26
CA TYR A 10 -3.55 5.69 2.78
C TYR A 10 -2.68 4.62 3.45
N GLY A 11 -2.06 3.76 2.66
CA GLY A 11 -1.29 2.66 3.21
C GLY A 11 -0.47 1.91 2.18
N ALA A 12 0.21 0.87 2.65
CA ALA A 12 1.00 0.01 1.79
C ALA A 12 0.13 -0.62 0.70
N ASP A 13 0.63 -0.58 -0.53
CA ASP A 13 0.13 -1.45 -1.57
C ASP A 13 0.58 -2.89 -1.25
N TYR A 14 -0.34 -3.70 -0.74
CA TYR A 14 -0.07 -5.08 -0.32
C TYR A 14 0.46 -5.97 -1.45
N GLU A 15 0.07 -5.72 -2.71
CA GLU A 15 0.60 -6.49 -3.84
C GLU A 15 2.06 -6.11 -4.10
N ALA A 16 2.36 -4.81 -4.13
CA ALA A 16 3.73 -4.33 -4.29
C ALA A 16 4.63 -4.74 -3.11
N LEU A 17 4.08 -4.73 -1.89
CA LEU A 17 4.73 -5.21 -0.69
C LEU A 17 5.05 -6.70 -0.80
N GLY A 18 4.10 -7.53 -1.24
CA GLY A 18 4.34 -8.95 -1.48
C GLY A 18 5.44 -9.20 -2.52
N ARG A 19 5.47 -8.42 -3.61
CA ARG A 19 6.55 -8.46 -4.61
C ARG A 19 7.91 -8.06 -4.01
N GLN A 20 7.94 -7.08 -3.12
CA GLN A 20 9.14 -6.68 -2.38
C GLN A 20 9.64 -7.81 -1.47
N THR A 21 8.74 -8.44 -0.71
CA THR A 21 9.06 -9.60 0.12
C THR A 21 9.58 -10.78 -0.71
N ALA A 22 8.97 -11.06 -1.87
CA ALA A 22 9.44 -12.11 -2.77
C ALA A 22 10.88 -11.88 -3.25
N ARG A 23 11.27 -10.63 -3.53
CA ARG A 23 12.66 -10.28 -3.88
C ARG A 23 13.63 -10.55 -2.72
N GLN A 24 13.21 -10.32 -1.47
CA GLN A 24 14.01 -10.67 -0.30
C GLN A 24 14.12 -12.19 -0.13
N ALA A 25 13.02 -12.93 -0.29
CA ALA A 25 13.02 -14.40 -0.23
C ALA A 25 13.96 -15.01 -1.28
N VAL A 26 13.98 -14.51 -2.52
CA VAL A 26 14.92 -14.96 -3.55
C VAL A 26 16.38 -14.75 -3.15
N LYS A 27 16.72 -13.64 -2.48
CA LYS A 27 18.08 -13.40 -1.99
C LYS A 27 18.48 -14.44 -0.94
N ILE A 28 17.57 -14.78 -0.02
CA ILE A 28 17.80 -15.79 1.02
C ILE A 28 17.98 -17.18 0.39
N LEU A 29 17.10 -17.56 -0.54
CA LEU A 29 17.20 -18.84 -1.26
C LEU A 29 18.48 -18.99 -2.07
N LYS A 30 19.10 -17.87 -2.49
CA LYS A 30 20.42 -17.85 -3.16
C LYS A 30 21.61 -17.88 -2.20
N GLY A 31 21.38 -18.13 -0.91
CA GLY A 31 22.44 -18.32 0.10
C GLY A 31 22.80 -17.05 0.88
N LYS A 32 22.01 -15.98 0.81
CA LYS A 32 22.22 -14.81 1.67
C LYS A 32 21.80 -15.14 3.10
N ASP A 33 22.69 -14.83 4.06
CA ASP A 33 22.42 -14.95 5.49
C ASP A 33 21.22 -14.08 5.91
N VAL A 34 20.22 -14.71 6.53
CA VAL A 34 18.98 -14.07 6.99
C VAL A 34 19.29 -12.98 8.02
N ALA A 35 20.29 -13.17 8.88
CA ALA A 35 20.67 -12.18 9.88
C ALA A 35 21.19 -10.87 9.26
N LYS A 36 21.58 -10.90 7.97
CA LYS A 36 22.07 -9.73 7.21
C LYS A 36 21.03 -9.16 6.25
N VAL A 37 19.78 -9.63 6.29
CA VAL A 37 18.67 -9.05 5.53
C VAL A 37 17.94 -8.05 6.44
N PRO A 38 18.08 -6.73 6.22
CA PRO A 38 17.38 -5.75 7.02
C PRO A 38 15.87 -5.77 6.74
N SER A 39 15.06 -5.42 7.72
CA SER A 39 13.65 -5.13 7.49
C SER A 39 13.52 -3.89 6.60
N GLU A 40 12.60 -3.95 5.63
CA GLU A 40 12.35 -2.86 4.71
C GLU A 40 10.95 -2.28 4.95
N TYR A 41 10.82 -0.96 4.85
CA TYR A 41 9.52 -0.30 4.81
C TYR A 41 8.85 -0.52 3.45
N PRO A 42 7.51 -0.49 3.38
CA PRO A 42 6.79 -0.52 2.12
C PRO A 42 7.23 0.64 1.23
N GLN A 43 7.79 0.33 0.07
CA GLN A 43 8.25 1.37 -0.86
C GLN A 43 7.10 2.02 -1.63
N ASN A 44 5.99 1.31 -1.80
CA ASN A 44 4.83 1.77 -2.54
C ASN A 44 3.65 1.98 -1.57
N LEU A 45 3.29 3.24 -1.39
CA LEU A 45 2.09 3.64 -0.67
C LEU A 45 1.02 4.04 -1.69
N LYS A 46 -0.22 3.63 -1.44
CA LYS A 46 -1.37 3.96 -2.28
C LYS A 46 -2.46 4.60 -1.44
N VAL A 47 -3.09 5.60 -2.03
CA VAL A 47 -4.35 6.16 -1.56
C VAL A 47 -5.49 5.44 -2.27
N VAL A 48 -6.45 4.93 -1.51
CA VAL A 48 -7.69 4.36 -2.05
C VAL A 48 -8.84 5.19 -1.52
N VAL A 49 -9.67 5.72 -2.43
CA VAL A 49 -10.83 6.56 -2.10
C VAL A 49 -12.11 5.79 -2.36
N ASN A 50 -13.08 5.93 -1.46
CA ASN A 50 -14.44 5.46 -1.63
C ASN A 50 -15.28 6.61 -2.23
N GLU A 51 -15.52 6.54 -3.54
CA GLU A 51 -16.27 7.57 -4.25
C GLU A 51 -17.75 7.62 -3.87
N ASP A 52 -18.33 6.48 -3.52
CA ASP A 52 -19.74 6.40 -3.12
C ASP A 52 -19.95 7.11 -1.78
N MET A 53 -19.04 6.88 -0.81
CA MET A 53 -19.08 7.62 0.46
C MET A 53 -18.77 9.11 0.29
N ALA A 54 -17.86 9.48 -0.63
CA ALA A 54 -17.59 10.87 -0.90
C ALA A 54 -18.82 11.62 -1.42
N LYS A 55 -19.60 10.98 -2.31
CA LYS A 55 -20.85 11.52 -2.83
C LYS A 55 -21.91 11.66 -1.74
N GLU A 56 -22.09 10.63 -0.91
CA GLU A 56 -23.08 10.64 0.18
C GLU A 56 -22.79 11.75 1.22
N LEU A 57 -21.51 11.99 1.50
CA LEU A 57 -21.07 13.03 2.45
C LEU A 57 -20.91 14.41 1.82
N GLY A 58 -21.05 14.55 0.50
CA GLY A 58 -20.81 15.81 -0.21
C GLY A 58 -19.36 16.31 -0.14
N ILE A 59 -18.38 15.41 -0.01
CA ILE A 59 -16.97 15.75 0.16
C ILE A 59 -16.23 15.71 -1.18
N ASP A 60 -15.50 16.78 -1.50
CA ASP A 60 -14.58 16.82 -2.64
C ASP A 60 -13.28 16.04 -2.32
N VAL A 61 -13.04 14.96 -3.06
CA VAL A 61 -11.88 14.08 -2.92
C VAL A 61 -10.73 14.41 -3.88
N SER A 62 -10.84 15.49 -4.65
CA SER A 62 -9.82 15.92 -5.62
C SER A 62 -8.46 16.18 -4.95
N SER A 63 -8.47 16.75 -3.74
CA SER A 63 -7.28 16.97 -2.91
C SER A 63 -6.62 15.67 -2.44
N ILE A 64 -7.40 14.60 -2.27
CA ILE A 64 -6.94 13.29 -1.78
C ILE A 64 -6.35 12.44 -2.91
N LYS A 65 -6.90 12.58 -4.13
CA LYS A 65 -6.44 11.85 -5.32
C LYS A 65 -5.15 12.42 -5.94
N ASN A 66 -4.76 13.64 -5.60
CA ASN A 66 -3.69 14.37 -6.28
C ASN A 66 -2.25 14.10 -5.81
N ASN A 67 -2.01 13.16 -4.89
CA ASN A 67 -0.65 12.69 -4.61
C ASN A 67 -0.28 11.55 -5.57
N LYS A 68 0.19 11.94 -6.77
CA LYS A 68 1.02 11.08 -7.63
C LYS A 68 2.46 11.10 -7.14
#